data_AF-A0A8S2KNC9-F1
#
_entry.id   AF-A0A8S2KNC9-F1
#
_cell.length_a   1.000
_cell.length_b   1.000
_cell.length_c   1.000
_cell.angle_alpha   90.00
_cell.angle_beta   90.00
_cell.angle_gamma   90.00
#
_symmetry.space_group_name_H-M   'P 1'
#
loop_
_entity.id
_entity.type
_entity.pdbx_description
1 polymer ?
#
loop_
_entity_poly.entity_id
_entity_poly.type
_entity_poly.pdbx_seq_one_letter_code
_entity_poly.pdbx_strand_id
1 'polypeptide(L)'
;MKKTFEYDDKLPALPLPTLEHTLERYLDSVRAVVDDNEYANTKKVVERFAKGIGRELHEQLKTNIEKRQERNWLSKWWDEEIYLKWRLPIAPTISMTGFNCLVPPETDSQLTRICVHMYACALVFETIREERYPISYVGKHPLTMHQYKHFFNTCRIPHKGCDELMSVFRTVSEDPRRPPTHVVVMRNGHMFMFDLYESNKLLTPPEILKRLEDIVQQSDQSPGLGLGALT
;
A
#
# COMPACT_ATOMS: atom_id res chain seq x y z
N MET A 1 12.20 -23.23 -5.56
CA MET A 1 11.87 -21.83 -5.88
C MET A 1 12.23 -20.98 -4.66
N LYS A 2 12.72 -19.75 -4.86
CA LYS A 2 13.01 -18.83 -3.74
C LYS A 2 11.70 -18.36 -3.09
N LYS A 3 11.69 -18.13 -1.78
CA LYS A 3 10.50 -17.64 -1.07
C LYS A 3 10.28 -16.16 -1.35
N THR A 4 9.03 -15.71 -1.41
CA THR A 4 8.65 -14.30 -1.70
C THR A 4 9.43 -13.30 -0.85
N PHE A 5 9.57 -13.54 0.46
CA PHE A 5 10.22 -12.61 1.39
C PHE A 5 11.68 -12.98 1.72
N GLU A 6 12.29 -13.91 0.98
CA GLU A 6 13.62 -14.49 1.30
C GLU A 6 14.76 -13.45 1.44
N TYR A 7 14.64 -12.32 0.73
CA TYR A 7 15.65 -11.28 0.70
C TYR A 7 15.35 -10.09 1.60
N ASP A 8 14.14 -9.92 2.14
CA ASP A 8 13.76 -8.72 2.90
C ASP A 8 14.72 -8.48 4.08
N ASP A 9 15.09 -9.54 4.80
CA ASP A 9 16.05 -9.47 5.90
C ASP A 9 17.51 -9.36 5.46
N LYS A 10 17.80 -9.37 4.16
CA LYS A 10 19.15 -9.26 3.58
C LYS A 10 19.36 -7.95 2.82
N LEU A 11 18.31 -7.15 2.62
CA LEU A 11 18.40 -5.86 1.92
C LEU A 11 19.19 -4.84 2.74
N PRO A 12 19.96 -3.94 2.10
CA PRO A 12 20.64 -2.89 2.84
C PRO A 12 19.63 -2.02 3.60
N ALA A 13 20.04 -1.50 4.76
CA ALA A 13 19.26 -0.48 5.45
C ALA A 13 19.14 0.78 4.57
N LEU A 14 18.06 1.55 4.74
CA LEU A 14 17.87 2.81 4.05
C LEU A 14 19.01 3.78 4.43
N PRO A 15 19.86 4.21 3.48
CA PRO A 15 20.97 5.09 3.82
C PRO A 15 20.45 6.46 4.26
N LEU A 16 21.21 7.13 5.12
CA LEU A 16 21.06 8.55 5.39
C LEU A 16 22.10 9.31 4.54
N PRO A 17 21.69 10.08 3.51
CA PRO A 17 22.62 10.93 2.76
C PRO A 17 23.27 11.98 3.66
N THR A 18 24.47 12.46 3.33
CA THR A 18 25.08 13.54 4.10
C THR A 18 24.27 14.83 3.98
N LEU A 19 24.37 15.69 4.99
CA LEU A 19 23.73 16.99 4.97
C LEU A 19 24.21 17.82 3.77
N GLU A 20 25.52 17.81 3.49
CA GLU A 20 26.11 18.55 2.37
C GLU A 20 25.55 18.10 1.03
N HIS A 21 25.50 16.78 0.79
CA HIS A 21 24.97 16.23 -0.45
C HIS A 21 23.48 16.56 -0.63
N THR A 22 22.71 16.48 0.46
CA THR A 22 21.28 16.82 0.45
C THR A 22 21.06 18.30 0.10
N LEU A 23 21.84 19.20 0.70
CA LEU A 23 21.70 20.65 0.48
C LEU A 23 22.20 21.08 -0.91
N GLU A 24 23.24 20.44 -1.44
CA GLU A 24 23.71 20.65 -2.81
C GLU A 24 22.61 20.29 -3.82
N ARG A 25 22.03 19.09 -3.70
CA ARG A 25 20.94 18.63 -4.58
C ARG A 25 19.67 19.47 -4.44
N TYR A 26 19.41 20.00 -3.23
CA TYR A 26 18.32 20.96 -3.02
C TYR A 26 18.56 22.28 -3.76
N LEU A 27 19.77 22.85 -3.69
CA LEU A 27 20.09 24.07 -4.43
C LEU A 27 20.01 23.84 -5.95
N ASP A 28 20.50 22.70 -6.43
CA ASP A 28 20.41 22.35 -7.85
C ASP A 28 18.95 22.26 -8.34
N SER A 29 18.04 21.72 -7.52
CA SER A 29 16.63 21.64 -7.87
C SER A 29 15.92 23.00 -7.83
N VAL A 30 16.24 23.83 -6.83
CA VAL A 30 15.72 25.20 -6.72
C VAL A 30 16.15 26.05 -7.91
N ARG A 31 17.40 25.89 -8.38
CA ARG A 31 17.91 26.68 -9.51
C ARG A 31 17.07 26.55 -10.77
N ALA A 32 16.37 25.44 -10.96
CA ALA A 32 15.53 25.21 -12.12
C ALA A 32 14.23 26.05 -12.14
N VAL A 33 13.83 26.63 -11.01
CA VAL A 33 12.48 27.22 -10.83
C VAL A 33 12.48 28.65 -10.28
N VAL A 34 13.65 29.24 -10.02
CA VAL A 34 13.77 30.60 -9.43
C VAL A 34 14.75 31.48 -10.20
N ASP A 35 14.64 32.80 -10.02
CA ASP A 35 15.58 33.76 -10.61
C ASP A 35 16.93 33.87 -9.85
N ASP A 36 17.86 34.68 -10.36
CA ASP A 36 19.19 34.85 -9.76
C ASP A 36 19.15 35.48 -8.36
N ASN A 37 18.22 36.40 -8.10
CA ASN A 37 18.10 37.08 -6.82
C ASN A 37 17.52 36.13 -5.76
N GLU A 38 16.48 35.38 -6.11
CA GLU A 38 15.85 34.35 -5.28
C GLU A 38 16.82 33.21 -4.98
N TYR A 39 17.59 32.77 -5.98
CA TYR A 39 18.62 31.74 -5.80
C TYR A 39 19.72 32.21 -4.86
N ALA A 40 20.23 33.44 -5.05
CA ALA A 40 21.25 34.01 -4.18
C ALA A 40 20.77 34.13 -2.73
N ASN A 41 19.49 34.47 -2.51
CA ASN A 41 18.90 34.48 -1.17
C ASN A 41 18.80 33.07 -0.59
N THR A 42 18.29 32.10 -1.35
CA THR A 42 18.18 30.70 -0.93
C THR A 42 19.54 30.13 -0.54
N LYS A 43 20.58 30.40 -1.32
CA LYS A 43 21.95 29.97 -1.02
C LYS A 43 22.43 30.47 0.35
N LYS A 44 22.19 31.74 0.68
CA LYS A 44 22.53 32.29 2.01
C LYS A 44 21.79 31.58 3.14
N VAL A 45 20.51 31.25 2.93
CA VAL A 45 19.69 30.51 3.91
C VAL A 45 20.24 29.11 4.11
N VAL A 46 20.55 28.40 3.03
CA VAL A 46 21.14 27.05 3.05
C VAL A 46 22.51 27.04 3.74
N GLU A 47 23.38 28.01 3.44
CA GLU A 47 24.68 28.14 4.10
C GLU A 47 24.54 28.36 5.62
N ARG A 48 23.59 29.20 6.03
CA ARG A 48 23.30 29.43 7.45
C ARG A 48 22.72 28.17 8.11
N PHE A 49 21.85 27.44 7.42
CA PHE A 49 21.28 26.19 7.92
C PHE A 49 22.36 25.12 8.09
N ALA A 50 23.21 24.92 7.08
CA ALA A 50 24.32 23.96 7.09
C ALA A 50 25.29 24.21 8.26
N LYS A 51 25.61 25.48 8.54
CA LYS A 51 26.55 25.86 9.61
C LYS A 51 25.91 25.96 11.00
N GLY A 52 24.58 25.95 11.07
CA GLY A 52 23.80 26.14 12.30
C GLY A 52 22.90 24.95 12.60
N ILE A 53 21.62 25.23 12.80
CA ILE A 53 20.60 24.28 13.26
C ILE A 53 20.49 23.03 12.36
N GLY A 54 20.80 23.13 11.07
CA GLY A 54 20.71 21.99 10.15
C GLY A 54 21.68 20.87 10.51
N ARG A 55 22.90 21.22 10.93
CA ARG A 55 23.88 20.25 11.43
C ARG A 55 23.39 19.57 12.70
N GLU A 56 22.85 20.34 13.64
CA GLU A 56 22.31 19.81 14.90
C GLU A 56 21.15 18.84 14.66
N LEU A 57 20.22 19.20 13.77
CA LEU A 57 19.10 18.34 13.39
C LEU A 57 19.57 17.07 12.67
N HIS A 58 20.56 17.17 11.78
CA HIS A 58 21.11 16.01 11.08
C HIS A 58 21.79 15.02 12.05
N GLU A 59 22.56 15.52 13.02
CA GLU A 59 23.18 14.68 14.06
C GLU A 59 22.14 14.05 14.99
N GLN A 60 21.07 14.79 15.33
CA GLN A 60 19.95 14.24 16.08
C GLN A 60 19.23 13.14 15.30
N LEU A 61 19.00 13.33 13.99
CA LEU A 61 18.43 12.33 13.10
C LEU A 61 19.30 11.08 13.08
N LYS A 62 20.61 11.22 12.83
CA LYS A 62 21.56 10.11 12.85
C LYS A 62 21.56 9.36 14.19
N THR A 63 21.61 10.08 15.30
CA THR A 63 21.54 9.51 16.66
C THR A 63 20.22 8.74 16.86
N ASN A 64 19.10 9.28 16.39
CA ASN A 64 17.80 8.62 16.50
C ASN A 64 17.73 7.35 15.65
N ILE A 65 18.33 7.35 14.47
CA ILE A 65 18.44 6.17 13.59
C ILE A 65 19.23 5.06 14.30
N GLU A 66 20.40 5.41 14.84
CA GLU A 66 21.26 4.47 15.58
C GLU A 66 20.55 3.89 16.81
N LYS A 67 19.78 4.72 17.53
CA LYS A 67 19.02 4.30 18.73
C LYS A 67 17.85 3.37 18.40
N ARG A 68 17.10 3.65 17.33
CA ARG A 68 15.92 2.86 16.94
C ARG A 68 16.29 1.47 16.42
N GLN A 69 17.51 1.32 15.89
CA GLN A 69 17.97 0.07 15.28
C GLN A 69 17.01 -0.44 14.18
N GLU A 70 16.32 0.49 13.51
CA GLU A 70 15.41 0.21 12.40
C GLU A 70 16.18 0.17 11.08
N ARG A 71 15.85 -0.79 10.20
CA ARG A 71 16.45 -0.89 8.86
C ARG A 71 15.96 0.21 7.92
N ASN A 72 14.78 0.75 8.17
CA ASN A 72 14.21 1.86 7.42
C ASN A 72 13.71 2.90 8.40
N TRP A 73 14.53 3.93 8.62
CA TRP A 73 14.24 4.99 9.58
C TRP A 73 13.12 5.94 9.15
N LEU A 74 12.76 5.92 7.86
CA LEU A 74 11.80 6.85 7.27
C LEU A 74 10.38 6.26 7.24
N SER A 75 10.23 4.93 7.14
CA SER A 75 8.94 4.28 6.85
C SER A 75 7.80 4.78 7.75
N LYS A 76 7.98 4.75 9.07
CA LYS A 76 6.94 5.17 10.01
C LYS A 76 6.57 6.64 9.86
N TRP A 77 7.57 7.52 9.73
CA TRP A 77 7.31 8.95 9.52
C TRP A 77 6.66 9.22 8.17
N TRP A 78 7.03 8.48 7.13
CA TRP A 78 6.42 8.59 5.82
C TRP A 78 4.93 8.21 5.86
N ASP A 79 4.62 7.04 6.46
CA ASP A 79 3.24 6.57 6.59
C ASP A 79 2.40 7.56 7.41
N GLU A 80 2.92 8.02 8.56
CA GLU A 80 2.21 8.94 9.43
C GLU A 80 2.06 10.34 8.82
N GLU A 81 3.15 11.01 8.49
CA GLU A 81 3.13 12.43 8.12
C GLU A 81 2.55 12.68 6.73
N ILE A 82 2.74 11.74 5.79
CA ILE A 82 2.27 11.93 4.41
C ILE A 82 0.85 11.39 4.21
N TYR A 83 0.49 10.26 4.85
CA TYR A 83 -0.78 9.59 4.57
C TYR A 83 -1.74 9.61 5.76
N LEU A 84 -1.33 9.12 6.92
CA LEU A 84 -2.25 8.81 8.02
C LEU A 84 -2.65 10.04 8.83
N LYS A 85 -1.85 11.10 8.88
CA LYS A 85 -2.21 12.41 9.45
C LYS A 85 -2.91 13.31 8.44
N TRP A 86 -2.87 12.99 7.16
CA TRP A 86 -3.56 13.75 6.12
C TRP A 86 -5.07 13.73 6.36
N ARG A 87 -5.71 14.90 6.47
CA ARG A 87 -7.13 15.03 6.87
C ARG A 87 -8.07 15.41 5.70
N LEU A 88 -7.57 15.60 4.48
CA LEU A 88 -8.46 15.77 3.32
C LEU A 88 -9.03 14.40 2.90
N PRO A 89 -10.20 14.37 2.22
CA PRO A 89 -10.80 13.14 1.72
C PRO A 89 -9.82 12.33 0.87
N ILE A 90 -9.70 11.03 1.11
CA ILE A 90 -8.71 10.16 0.46
C ILE A 90 -9.04 10.02 -1.04
N ALA A 91 -10.33 9.81 -1.36
CA ALA A 91 -10.82 9.92 -2.72
C ALA A 91 -11.35 11.35 -2.98
N PRO A 92 -10.97 12.00 -4.10
CA PRO A 92 -10.06 11.56 -5.15
C PRO A 92 -8.59 11.98 -4.93
N THR A 93 -8.23 12.51 -3.75
CA THR A 93 -6.97 13.27 -3.60
C THR A 93 -5.70 12.43 -3.58
N ILE A 94 -5.73 11.25 -2.98
CA ILE A 94 -4.54 10.39 -2.78
C ILE A 94 -4.77 8.92 -3.16
N SER A 95 -6.03 8.48 -3.23
CA SER A 95 -6.38 7.17 -3.77
C SER A 95 -5.98 7.10 -5.25
N MET A 96 -5.06 6.19 -5.59
CA MET A 96 -4.69 5.91 -6.97
C MET A 96 -5.59 4.83 -7.57
N THR A 97 -6.07 5.05 -8.79
CA THR A 97 -6.88 4.09 -9.54
C THR A 97 -6.17 3.66 -10.82
N GLY A 98 -6.10 2.37 -11.08
CA GLY A 98 -5.64 1.79 -12.35
C GLY A 98 -6.78 1.05 -13.05
N PHE A 99 -6.88 1.17 -14.37
CA PHE A 99 -7.86 0.42 -15.16
C PHE A 99 -7.25 -0.88 -15.64
N ASN A 100 -7.89 -2.00 -15.30
CA ASN A 100 -7.47 -3.31 -15.78
C ASN A 100 -8.13 -3.61 -17.13
N CYS A 101 -7.32 -3.72 -18.19
CA CYS A 101 -7.77 -4.10 -19.54
C CYS A 101 -7.68 -5.60 -19.82
N LEU A 102 -7.30 -6.43 -18.83
CA LEU A 102 -7.01 -7.86 -19.01
C LEU A 102 -8.24 -8.77 -19.10
N VAL A 103 -9.46 -8.22 -19.24
CA VAL A 103 -10.63 -9.06 -19.51
C VAL A 103 -10.83 -9.14 -21.02
N PRO A 104 -10.78 -10.34 -21.63
CA PRO A 104 -11.09 -10.51 -23.04
C PRO A 104 -12.46 -9.88 -23.35
N PRO A 105 -12.59 -9.15 -24.49
CA PRO A 105 -13.84 -8.52 -24.90
C PRO A 105 -14.97 -9.53 -25.14
N GLU A 106 -14.65 -10.83 -25.21
CA GLU A 106 -15.57 -11.94 -25.48
C GLU A 106 -16.53 -12.24 -24.32
N THR A 107 -16.39 -11.58 -23.17
CA THR A 107 -17.33 -11.72 -22.04
C THR A 107 -18.12 -10.43 -21.81
N ASP A 108 -19.38 -10.39 -22.24
CA ASP A 108 -20.23 -9.20 -22.07
C ASP A 108 -20.74 -9.02 -20.63
N SER A 109 -20.77 -10.08 -19.82
CA SER A 109 -21.33 -10.04 -18.46
C SER A 109 -20.35 -9.46 -17.42
N GLN A 110 -20.75 -8.36 -16.77
CA GLN A 110 -20.04 -7.81 -15.62
C GLN A 110 -19.80 -8.85 -14.51
N LEU A 111 -20.78 -9.73 -14.28
CA LEU A 111 -20.71 -10.78 -13.25
C LEU A 111 -19.63 -11.82 -13.57
N THR A 112 -19.51 -12.22 -14.83
CA THR A 112 -18.44 -13.12 -15.26
C THR A 112 -17.07 -12.48 -15.08
N ARG A 113 -16.94 -11.19 -15.44
CA ARG A 113 -15.67 -10.46 -15.30
C ARG A 113 -15.23 -10.34 -13.84
N ILE A 114 -16.13 -9.95 -12.94
CA ILE A 114 -15.80 -9.84 -11.52
C ILE A 114 -15.53 -11.22 -10.89
N CYS A 115 -16.26 -12.26 -11.29
CA CYS A 115 -16.01 -13.63 -10.85
C CYS A 115 -14.59 -14.09 -11.20
N VAL A 116 -14.16 -13.93 -12.46
CA VAL A 116 -12.80 -14.27 -12.89
C VAL A 116 -11.76 -13.45 -12.14
N HIS A 117 -12.02 -12.16 -11.94
CA HIS A 117 -11.12 -11.28 -11.19
C HIS A 117 -10.97 -11.71 -9.73
N MET A 118 -12.08 -11.99 -9.03
CA MET A 118 -12.06 -12.48 -7.64
C MET A 118 -11.32 -13.81 -7.51
N TYR A 119 -11.55 -14.74 -8.45
CA TYR A 119 -10.84 -16.02 -8.48
C TYR A 119 -9.33 -15.82 -8.70
N ALA A 120 -8.93 -14.97 -9.64
CA ALA A 120 -7.53 -14.64 -9.88
C ALA A 120 -6.87 -13.97 -8.66
N CYS A 121 -7.55 -13.02 -8.02
CA CYS A 121 -7.08 -12.39 -6.78
C CYS A 121 -6.89 -13.42 -5.66
N ALA A 122 -7.81 -14.39 -5.52
CA ALA A 122 -7.68 -15.46 -4.54
C ALA A 122 -6.46 -16.34 -4.81
N LEU A 123 -6.16 -16.66 -6.07
CA LEU A 123 -4.93 -17.37 -6.44
C LEU A 123 -3.67 -16.57 -6.08
N VAL A 124 -3.67 -15.25 -6.35
CA VAL A 124 -2.57 -14.37 -5.96
C VAL A 124 -2.41 -14.34 -4.44
N PHE A 125 -3.51 -14.24 -3.69
CA PHE A 125 -3.51 -14.31 -2.22
C PHE A 125 -2.81 -15.59 -1.73
N GLU A 126 -3.16 -16.76 -2.26
CA GLU A 126 -2.51 -18.03 -1.88
C GLU A 126 -1.01 -18.01 -2.19
N THR A 127 -0.61 -17.50 -3.36
CA THR A 127 0.82 -17.42 -3.71
C THR A 127 1.61 -16.51 -2.77
N ILE A 128 1.05 -15.39 -2.31
CA ILE A 128 1.72 -14.50 -1.35
C ILE A 128 1.74 -15.16 0.04
N ARG A 129 0.62 -15.74 0.48
CA ARG A 129 0.51 -16.40 1.79
C ARG A 129 1.45 -17.59 1.93
N GLU A 130 1.60 -18.40 0.89
CA GLU A 130 2.53 -19.53 0.83
C GLU A 130 3.96 -19.11 0.45
N GLU A 131 4.21 -17.81 0.27
CA GLU A 131 5.51 -17.25 -0.11
C GLU A 131 6.08 -17.81 -1.41
N ARG A 132 5.19 -18.10 -2.38
CA ARG A 132 5.52 -18.55 -3.74
C ARG A 132 5.40 -17.44 -4.78
N TYR A 133 4.90 -16.26 -4.41
CA TYR A 133 4.83 -15.12 -5.32
C TYR A 133 6.25 -14.70 -5.75
N PRO A 134 6.50 -14.48 -7.06
CA PRO A 134 7.84 -14.17 -7.56
C PRO A 134 8.42 -12.90 -6.95
N ILE A 135 9.71 -12.96 -6.60
CA ILE A 135 10.46 -11.79 -6.12
C ILE A 135 10.63 -10.80 -7.29
N SER A 136 10.44 -9.51 -7.00
CA SER A 136 10.70 -8.42 -7.95
C SER A 136 12.18 -8.05 -7.97
N TYR A 137 12.71 -7.70 -9.14
CA TYR A 137 14.11 -7.34 -9.33
C TYR A 137 14.27 -6.07 -10.17
N VAL A 138 15.30 -5.28 -9.88
CA VAL A 138 15.87 -4.30 -10.81
C VAL A 138 17.22 -4.81 -11.27
N GLY A 139 17.29 -5.27 -12.52
CA GLY A 139 18.46 -6.02 -13.01
C GLY A 139 18.67 -7.28 -12.17
N LYS A 140 19.79 -7.35 -11.43
CA LYS A 140 20.12 -8.46 -10.53
C LYS A 140 19.81 -8.19 -9.05
N HIS A 141 19.32 -6.99 -8.71
CA HIS A 141 19.08 -6.58 -7.33
C HIS A 141 17.64 -6.90 -6.92
N PRO A 142 17.41 -7.74 -5.89
CA PRO A 142 16.07 -7.98 -5.38
C PRO A 142 15.49 -6.70 -4.77
N LEU A 143 14.21 -6.46 -4.97
CA LEU A 143 13.44 -5.42 -4.28
C LEU A 143 12.81 -5.98 -3.02
N THR A 144 12.46 -5.09 -2.09
CA THR A 144 11.65 -5.51 -0.96
C THR A 144 10.27 -5.97 -1.41
N MET A 145 9.79 -7.05 -0.82
CA MET A 145 8.45 -7.58 -1.05
C MET A 145 7.48 -7.20 0.07
N HIS A 146 7.92 -6.42 1.07
CA HIS A 146 7.15 -6.08 2.27
C HIS A 146 5.75 -5.51 1.98
N GLN A 147 5.60 -4.70 0.93
CA GLN A 147 4.31 -4.10 0.55
C GLN A 147 3.23 -5.15 0.24
N TYR A 148 3.61 -6.36 -0.21
CA TYR A 148 2.66 -7.44 -0.48
C TYR A 148 1.96 -7.95 0.79
N LYS A 149 2.51 -7.69 1.99
CA LYS A 149 1.83 -7.97 3.27
C LYS A 149 0.65 -7.03 3.54
N HIS A 150 0.54 -5.93 2.79
CA HIS A 150 -0.53 -4.94 2.88
C HIS A 150 -1.52 -5.03 1.71
N PHE A 151 -1.35 -5.98 0.79
CA PHE A 151 -2.17 -6.08 -0.40
C PHE A 151 -3.57 -6.68 -0.12
N PHE A 152 -3.65 -7.64 0.80
CA PHE A 152 -4.89 -8.26 1.25
C PHE A 152 -5.12 -8.01 2.73
N ASN A 153 -6.38 -8.13 3.18
CA ASN A 153 -6.78 -8.02 4.59
C ASN A 153 -6.22 -6.78 5.31
N THR A 154 -6.11 -5.68 4.57
CA THR A 154 -5.57 -4.41 5.07
C THR A 154 -6.59 -3.30 4.83
N CYS A 155 -6.84 -2.50 5.84
CA CYS A 155 -7.79 -1.39 5.79
C CYS A 155 -7.25 -0.21 6.60
N ARG A 156 -7.52 1.01 6.14
CA ARG A 156 -7.25 2.23 6.89
C ARG A 156 -8.43 2.53 7.81
N ILE A 157 -8.17 2.67 9.10
CA ILE A 157 -9.18 2.98 10.12
C ILE A 157 -9.08 4.45 10.49
N PRO A 158 -10.16 5.25 10.33
CA PRO A 158 -10.13 6.67 10.63
C PRO A 158 -10.05 6.90 12.14
N HIS A 159 -9.15 7.78 12.57
CA HIS A 159 -8.98 8.18 13.96
C HIS A 159 -8.78 9.70 14.07
N LYS A 160 -8.97 10.25 15.28
CA LYS A 160 -8.70 11.66 15.52
C LYS A 160 -7.19 11.93 15.46
N GLY A 161 -6.78 12.84 14.60
CA GLY A 161 -5.38 13.29 14.47
C GLY A 161 -4.53 12.41 13.56
N CYS A 162 -4.55 11.09 13.73
CA CYS A 162 -3.78 10.16 12.91
C CYS A 162 -4.53 8.85 12.74
N ASP A 163 -4.82 8.47 11.49
CA ASP A 163 -5.44 7.19 11.16
C ASP A 163 -4.49 6.01 11.40
N GLU A 164 -5.03 4.81 11.31
CA GLU A 164 -4.30 3.56 11.48
C GLU A 164 -4.37 2.73 10.20
N LEU A 165 -3.25 2.15 9.77
CA LEU A 165 -3.23 1.13 8.74
C LEU A 165 -3.29 -0.26 9.40
N MET A 166 -4.49 -0.84 9.50
CA MET A 166 -4.70 -2.14 10.11
C MET A 166 -4.52 -3.25 9.07
N SER A 167 -3.56 -4.17 9.29
CA SER A 167 -3.39 -5.39 8.48
C SER A 167 -3.40 -6.65 9.34
N VAL A 168 -4.30 -7.57 8.98
CA VAL A 168 -4.41 -8.89 9.62
C VAL A 168 -3.92 -10.02 8.71
N PHE A 169 -3.35 -9.70 7.55
CA PHE A 169 -2.71 -10.68 6.68
C PHE A 169 -1.46 -11.26 7.36
N ARG A 170 -1.29 -12.58 7.27
CA ARG A 170 -0.07 -13.28 7.71
C ARG A 170 0.29 -14.34 6.67
N THR A 171 1.58 -14.60 6.48
CA THR A 171 2.02 -15.77 5.69
C THR A 171 1.84 -17.06 6.49
N VAL A 172 1.97 -18.21 5.85
CA VAL A 172 1.96 -19.51 6.54
C VAL A 172 3.12 -19.62 7.54
N SER A 173 4.26 -19.00 7.26
CA SER A 173 5.42 -19.06 8.15
C SER A 173 5.27 -18.16 9.39
N GLU A 174 4.49 -17.09 9.29
CA GLU A 174 4.18 -16.19 10.40
C GLU A 174 3.03 -16.72 11.28
N ASP A 175 1.94 -17.18 10.66
CA ASP A 175 0.82 -17.81 11.35
C ASP A 175 0.20 -18.89 10.44
N PRO A 176 0.27 -20.18 10.83
CA PRO A 176 -0.32 -21.26 10.04
C PRO A 176 -1.85 -21.15 9.96
N ARG A 177 -2.50 -20.42 10.88
CA ARG A 177 -3.94 -20.14 10.83
C ARG A 177 -4.24 -19.24 9.65
N ARG A 178 -5.30 -19.59 8.91
CA ARG A 178 -5.75 -18.84 7.74
C ARG A 178 -6.32 -17.49 8.18
N PRO A 179 -5.87 -16.36 7.60
CA PRO A 179 -6.46 -15.04 7.86
C PRO A 179 -7.86 -14.98 7.23
N PRO A 180 -8.64 -13.90 7.45
CA PRO A 180 -9.98 -13.79 6.90
C PRO A 180 -10.01 -14.01 5.38
N THR A 181 -10.91 -14.87 4.93
CA THR A 181 -11.05 -15.28 3.52
C THR A 181 -12.28 -14.75 2.82
N HIS A 182 -13.08 -13.98 3.54
CA HIS A 182 -14.25 -13.34 2.98
C HIS A 182 -13.88 -12.16 2.12
N VAL A 183 -14.79 -11.88 1.19
CA VAL A 183 -14.80 -10.66 0.38
C VAL A 183 -16.01 -9.82 0.76
N VAL A 184 -15.86 -8.51 0.63
CA VAL A 184 -16.96 -7.55 0.78
C VAL A 184 -17.38 -7.11 -0.62
N VAL A 185 -18.67 -7.24 -0.93
CA VAL A 185 -19.27 -6.82 -2.20
C VAL A 185 -20.22 -5.67 -1.94
N MET A 186 -19.97 -4.52 -2.58
CA MET A 186 -20.81 -3.34 -2.47
C MET A 186 -21.66 -3.17 -3.73
N ARG A 187 -22.99 -3.12 -3.58
CA ARG A 187 -23.92 -2.91 -4.70
C ARG A 187 -25.20 -2.21 -4.22
N ASN A 188 -25.67 -1.21 -4.98
CA ASN A 188 -26.89 -0.45 -4.69
C ASN A 188 -27.01 0.05 -3.22
N GLY A 189 -25.90 0.51 -2.63
CA GLY A 189 -25.88 1.01 -1.25
C GLY A 189 -25.85 -0.09 -0.17
N HIS A 190 -25.80 -1.36 -0.54
CA HIS A 190 -25.63 -2.50 0.36
C HIS A 190 -24.17 -2.94 0.44
N MET A 191 -23.84 -3.60 1.55
CA MET A 191 -22.57 -4.31 1.76
C MET A 191 -22.88 -5.77 2.08
N PHE A 192 -22.44 -6.67 1.21
CA PHE A 192 -22.56 -8.12 1.40
C PHE A 192 -21.20 -8.72 1.72
N MET A 193 -21.20 -9.87 2.36
CA MET A 193 -19.98 -10.62 2.64
C MET A 193 -20.23 -12.11 2.43
N PHE A 194 -19.28 -12.79 1.82
CA PHE A 194 -19.23 -14.25 1.78
C PHE A 194 -17.78 -14.74 1.74
N ASP A 195 -17.54 -15.95 2.24
CA ASP A 195 -16.23 -16.58 2.17
C ASP A 195 -15.91 -17.08 0.77
N LEU A 196 -14.69 -16.80 0.29
CA LEU A 196 -14.18 -17.41 -0.94
C LEU A 196 -13.70 -18.85 -0.75
N TYR A 197 -13.68 -19.35 0.48
CA TYR A 197 -13.15 -20.67 0.81
C TYR A 197 -14.15 -21.44 1.66
N GLU A 198 -14.48 -22.66 1.25
CA GLU A 198 -15.29 -23.60 2.01
C GLU A 198 -14.43 -24.83 2.33
N SER A 199 -14.31 -25.19 3.61
CA SER A 199 -13.47 -26.32 4.06
C SER A 199 -12.01 -26.26 3.53
N ASN A 200 -11.42 -25.05 3.56
CA ASN A 200 -10.07 -24.75 3.02
C ASN A 200 -9.90 -24.94 1.51
N LYS A 201 -10.98 -25.08 0.75
CA LYS A 201 -10.96 -25.12 -0.72
C LYS A 201 -11.52 -23.82 -1.27
N LEU A 202 -10.78 -23.20 -2.19
CA LEU A 202 -11.24 -22.04 -2.94
C LEU A 202 -12.50 -22.44 -3.73
N LEU A 203 -13.55 -21.62 -3.64
CA LEU A 203 -14.75 -21.76 -4.44
C LEU A 203 -14.41 -21.74 -5.93
N THR A 204 -15.08 -22.60 -6.69
CA THR A 204 -14.99 -22.62 -8.14
C THR A 204 -15.64 -21.37 -8.75
N PRO A 205 -15.27 -20.96 -9.97
CA PRO A 205 -15.91 -19.83 -10.63
C PRO A 205 -17.45 -19.93 -10.71
N PRO A 206 -18.07 -21.09 -11.02
CA PRO A 206 -19.53 -21.21 -10.98
C PRO A 206 -20.14 -20.96 -9.59
N GLU A 207 -19.48 -21.39 -8.51
CA GLU A 207 -19.95 -21.16 -7.14
C GLU A 207 -19.85 -19.67 -6.77
N ILE A 208 -18.74 -19.01 -7.11
CA ILE A 208 -18.57 -17.56 -6.91
C ILE A 208 -19.63 -16.80 -7.71
N LEU A 209 -19.83 -17.16 -8.98
CA LEU A 209 -20.84 -16.54 -9.83
C LEU A 209 -22.24 -16.67 -9.23
N LYS A 210 -22.58 -17.85 -8.70
CA LYS A 210 -23.88 -18.05 -8.03
C LYS A 210 -24.07 -17.13 -6.82
N ARG A 211 -23.04 -16.96 -5.98
CA ARG A 211 -23.09 -16.02 -4.84
C ARG A 211 -23.30 -14.58 -5.31
N LEU A 212 -22.65 -14.18 -6.41
CA LEU A 212 -22.80 -12.85 -7.00
C LEU A 212 -24.21 -12.63 -7.59
N GLU A 213 -24.78 -13.63 -8.26
CA GLU A 213 -26.16 -13.58 -8.77
C GLU A 213 -27.17 -13.41 -7.62
N ASP A 214 -26.98 -14.14 -6.52
CA ASP A 214 -27.83 -14.03 -5.33
C ASP A 214 -27.74 -12.62 -4.71
N ILE A 215 -26.54 -12.01 -4.71
CA ILE A 215 -26.34 -10.62 -4.27
C ILE A 215 -27.06 -9.63 -5.18
N VAL A 216 -26.99 -9.81 -6.51
CA VAL A 216 -27.71 -8.96 -7.48
C VAL A 216 -29.21 -9.04 -7.22
N GLN A 217 -29.76 -10.25 -7.13
CA GLN A 217 -31.19 -10.45 -6.90
C GLN A 217 -31.68 -9.80 -5.60
N GLN A 218 -30.89 -9.86 -4.52
CA GLN A 218 -31.23 -9.23 -3.25
C GLN A 218 -31.14 -7.69 -3.32
N SER A 219 -30.05 -7.16 -3.89
CA SER A 219 -29.80 -5.72 -3.92
C SER A 219 -30.61 -4.95 -4.97
N ASP A 220 -31.30 -5.64 -5.89
CA ASP A 220 -32.26 -5.02 -6.81
C ASP A 220 -33.65 -4.81 -6.19
N GLN A 221 -33.93 -5.41 -5.03
CA GLN A 221 -35.24 -5.27 -4.39
C GLN A 221 -35.44 -3.87 -3.78
N SER A 222 -34.37 -3.27 -3.26
CA SER A 222 -34.38 -1.92 -2.65
C SER A 222 -32.97 -1.36 -2.52
N PRO A 223 -32.79 -0.03 -2.43
CA PRO A 223 -31.49 0.56 -2.12
C PRO A 223 -31.11 0.32 -0.65
N GLY A 224 -29.81 0.12 -0.40
CA GLY A 224 -29.24 0.05 0.94
C GLY A 224 -28.91 1.42 1.52
N LEU A 225 -28.35 1.44 2.73
CA LEU A 225 -28.06 2.65 3.49
C LEU A 225 -26.95 3.54 2.89
N GLY A 226 -26.15 3.02 1.97
CA GLY A 226 -25.07 3.81 1.35
C GLY A 226 -23.90 4.10 2.29
N LEU A 227 -23.66 3.26 3.30
CA LEU A 227 -22.59 3.47 4.30
C LEU A 227 -21.20 3.62 3.69
N GLY A 228 -20.95 3.02 2.53
CA GLY A 228 -19.68 3.13 1.81
C GLY A 228 -19.39 4.55 1.29
N ALA A 229 -20.38 5.45 1.27
CA ALA A 229 -20.18 6.85 0.89
C ALA A 229 -19.48 7.68 1.98
N LEU A 230 -19.30 7.13 3.19
CA LEU A 230 -18.62 7.80 4.30
C LEU A 230 -17.09 7.72 4.22
N THR A 231 -16.55 6.93 3.29
CA THR A 231 -15.10 6.70 3.08
C THR A 231 -14.64 7.29 1.77
#